data_AF-F6VZ88-F1
#
_entry.id   AF-F6VZ88-F1
#
_cell.length_a   1.000
_cell.length_b   1.000
_cell.length_c   1.000
_cell.angle_alpha   90.00
_cell.angle_beta   90.00
_cell.angle_gamma   90.00
#
_symmetry.space_group_name_H-M   'P 1'
#
loop_
_entity.id
_entity.type
_entity.pdbx_description
1 polymer ?
#
loop_
_entity_poly.entity_id
_entity_poly.type
_entity_poly.pdbx_seq_one_letter_code
_entity_poly.pdbx_strand_id
1 'polypeptide(L)'
;MKQLLVICLLIEICVASDLACTRNGGTCLDYRYYLCTAGYEQGLCDGDSNRKCCQECDNTCISNENSYASCCDSQCTQSGGKCQDNSNYCSGSYSSGKCGGPSSRQCCSGASSGGAFGCYGNIYNTDTTGASCTTSSQDNLGYCGISASRQLAATDLNRMSQYKDEIGQAGYQLCMDAAIIAGIISRESRAGAALNSNGYGSDGHGYGLMQV
;
A
#
# COMPACT_ATOMS: atom_id res chain seq x y z
N MET A 1 7.33 -20.72 62.59
CA MET A 1 6.92 -19.31 62.47
C MET A 1 7.81 -18.59 61.46
N LYS A 2 7.31 -18.41 60.24
CA LYS A 2 7.40 -17.19 59.40
C LYS A 2 6.95 -17.58 57.99
N GLN A 3 5.68 -17.29 57.72
CA GLN A 3 5.16 -17.14 56.37
C GLN A 3 6.03 -16.12 55.65
N LEU A 4 6.61 -16.48 54.51
CA LEU A 4 7.01 -15.49 53.51
C LEU A 4 6.14 -15.76 52.29
N LEU A 5 4.97 -15.14 52.32
CA LEU A 5 4.01 -15.06 51.25
C LEU A 5 4.66 -14.20 50.14
N VAL A 6 5.27 -14.84 49.15
CA VAL A 6 5.69 -14.14 47.93
C VAL A 6 4.42 -13.89 47.12
N ILE A 7 3.80 -12.74 47.37
CA ILE A 7 2.76 -12.18 46.51
C ILE A 7 3.45 -11.84 45.20
N CYS A 8 3.30 -12.74 44.22
CA CYS A 8 3.55 -12.45 42.82
C CYS A 8 2.48 -11.44 42.39
N LEU A 9 2.75 -10.15 42.62
CA LEU A 9 1.94 -9.07 42.06
C LEU A 9 2.07 -9.18 40.54
N LEU A 10 1.00 -9.71 39.92
CA LEU A 10 0.73 -9.63 38.50
C LEU A 10 0.77 -8.16 38.09
N ILE A 11 1.90 -7.72 37.56
CA ILE A 11 1.96 -6.51 36.76
C ILE A 11 1.40 -6.92 35.39
N GLU A 12 0.07 -6.99 35.27
CA GLU A 12 -0.59 -6.87 33.98
C GLU A 12 -0.42 -5.42 33.53
N ILE A 13 0.66 -5.16 32.79
CA ILE A 13 0.84 -3.91 32.07
C ILE A 13 -0.17 -3.96 30.92
N CYS A 14 -1.28 -3.23 31.04
CA CYS A 14 -2.06 -2.70 29.92
C CYS A 14 -1.06 -2.19 28.86
N VAL A 15 -1.00 -2.71 27.63
CA VAL A 15 -1.95 -2.44 26.55
C VAL A 15 -1.85 -3.60 25.57
N ALA A 16 -2.86 -4.46 25.51
CA ALA A 16 -3.00 -5.39 24.40
C ALA A 16 -3.84 -4.70 23.32
N SER A 17 -3.32 -3.60 22.78
CA SER A 17 -3.99 -2.87 21.71
C SER A 17 -4.21 -3.82 20.54
N ASP A 18 -5.45 -3.91 20.05
CA ASP A 18 -5.82 -4.70 18.87
C ASP A 18 -5.69 -6.23 19.04
N LEU A 19 -5.59 -6.76 20.27
CA LEU A 19 -5.32 -8.18 20.55
C LEU A 19 -6.34 -9.16 19.93
N ALA A 20 -7.60 -8.74 19.84
CA ALA A 20 -8.65 -9.58 19.25
C ALA A 20 -8.40 -9.80 17.74
N CYS A 21 -8.01 -8.75 17.02
CA CYS A 21 -7.65 -8.84 15.61
C CYS A 21 -6.35 -9.62 15.41
N THR A 22 -5.30 -9.30 16.16
CA THR A 22 -3.98 -9.92 15.96
C THR A 22 -3.97 -11.39 16.35
N ARG A 23 -4.80 -11.83 17.29
CA ARG A 23 -4.97 -13.26 17.63
C ARG A 23 -5.55 -14.06 16.47
N ASN A 24 -6.30 -13.42 15.58
CA ASN A 24 -6.85 -14.02 14.37
C ASN A 24 -5.90 -13.93 13.17
N GLY A 25 -4.66 -13.47 13.36
CA GLY A 25 -3.70 -13.22 12.27
C GLY A 25 -3.94 -11.89 11.54
N GLY A 26 -4.99 -11.15 11.89
CA GLY A 26 -5.33 -9.89 11.25
C GLY A 26 -4.51 -8.70 11.73
N THR A 27 -4.63 -7.58 11.02
CA THR A 27 -4.02 -6.30 11.37
C THR A 27 -5.06 -5.18 11.41
N CYS A 28 -5.05 -4.37 12.47
CA CYS A 28 -5.98 -3.24 12.60
C CYS A 28 -5.53 -2.03 11.79
N LEU A 29 -6.22 -1.81 10.67
CA LEU A 29 -5.93 -0.74 9.71
C LEU A 29 -7.14 0.20 9.59
N ASP A 30 -6.89 1.44 9.16
CA ASP A 30 -7.98 2.33 8.78
C ASP A 30 -8.57 1.89 7.43
N TYR A 31 -9.80 1.38 7.44
CA TYR A 31 -10.42 0.75 6.28
C TYR A 31 -10.63 1.70 5.09
N ARG A 32 -10.54 3.01 5.32
CA ARG A 32 -10.62 4.04 4.27
C ARG A 32 -9.34 4.13 3.46
N TYR A 33 -8.21 3.78 4.08
CA TYR A 33 -6.86 3.97 3.54
C TYR A 33 -6.10 2.69 3.23
N TYR A 34 -6.60 1.53 3.63
CA TYR A 34 -5.93 0.26 3.35
C TYR A 34 -6.90 -0.71 2.72
N LEU A 35 -6.48 -1.34 1.63
CA LEU A 35 -7.24 -2.43 1.03
C LEU A 35 -6.94 -3.72 1.80
N CYS A 36 -7.98 -4.36 2.30
CA CYS A 36 -7.90 -5.69 2.86
C CYS A 36 -8.39 -6.73 1.85
N THR A 37 -7.45 -7.53 1.33
CA THR A 37 -7.74 -8.55 0.33
C THR A 37 -8.71 -9.62 0.85
N ALA A 38 -8.53 -10.07 2.10
CA ALA A 38 -9.42 -11.04 2.75
C ALA A 38 -10.66 -10.39 3.41
N GLY A 39 -10.80 -9.06 3.33
CA GLY A 39 -11.90 -8.31 3.91
C GLY A 39 -11.68 -7.85 5.36
N TYR A 40 -12.48 -6.86 5.74
CA TYR A 40 -12.47 -6.23 7.06
C TYR A 40 -13.55 -6.78 7.98
N GLU A 41 -13.17 -6.99 9.23
CA GLU A 41 -14.08 -7.28 10.33
C GLU A 41 -14.14 -6.12 11.32
N GLN A 42 -15.36 -5.79 11.78
CA GLN A 42 -15.60 -4.68 12.70
C GLN A 42 -15.54 -5.15 14.16
N GLY A 43 -15.20 -4.25 15.08
CA GLY A 43 -15.28 -4.50 16.52
C GLY A 43 -14.13 -5.33 17.11
N LEU A 44 -13.11 -5.67 16.32
CA LEU A 44 -11.91 -6.37 16.77
C LEU A 44 -10.70 -5.44 17.02
N CYS A 45 -10.84 -4.16 16.69
CA CYS A 45 -9.80 -3.15 16.81
C CYS A 45 -10.21 -2.10 17.84
N ASP A 46 -9.22 -1.64 18.62
CA ASP A 46 -9.41 -0.49 19.49
C ASP A 46 -9.37 0.80 18.67
N GLY A 47 -9.99 1.86 19.19
CA GLY A 47 -10.02 3.17 18.57
C GLY A 47 -11.36 3.52 17.92
N ASP A 48 -11.32 4.34 16.87
CA ASP A 48 -12.52 4.81 16.19
C ASP A 48 -13.08 3.79 15.19
N SER A 49 -14.30 4.05 14.69
CA SER A 49 -15.03 3.14 13.81
C SER A 49 -14.38 2.93 12.43
N ASN A 50 -13.38 3.74 12.06
CA ASN A 50 -12.63 3.54 10.83
C ASN A 50 -11.49 2.53 11.01
N ARG A 51 -11.06 2.24 12.25
CA ARG A 51 -10.12 1.14 12.49
C ARG A 51 -10.86 -0.19 12.48
N LYS A 52 -10.54 -1.03 11.50
CA LYS A 52 -11.15 -2.35 11.31
C LYS A 52 -10.07 -3.41 11.17
N CYS A 53 -10.42 -4.64 11.51
CA CYS A 53 -9.48 -5.74 11.44
C CYS A 53 -9.39 -6.23 10.02
N CYS A 54 -8.29 -5.96 9.34
CA CYS A 54 -8.00 -6.57 8.06
C CYS A 54 -7.58 -8.02 8.32
N GLN A 55 -8.35 -8.97 7.78
CA GLN A 55 -8.05 -10.38 7.91
C GLN A 55 -6.80 -10.77 7.11
N GLU A 56 -6.08 -11.80 7.58
CA GLU A 56 -4.93 -12.33 6.88
C GLU A 56 -5.36 -13.01 5.56
N CYS A 57 -4.70 -12.67 4.46
CA CYS A 57 -4.87 -13.33 3.18
C CYS A 57 -3.72 -14.33 2.98
N ASP A 58 -3.96 -15.58 3.36
CA ASP A 58 -2.99 -16.66 3.24
C ASP A 58 -2.64 -17.01 1.77
N ASN A 59 -1.74 -17.99 1.57
CA ASN A 59 -1.33 -18.42 0.23
C ASN A 59 -2.49 -18.90 -0.66
N THR A 60 -3.54 -19.47 -0.07
CA THR A 60 -4.73 -19.92 -0.80
C THR A 60 -5.58 -18.72 -1.22
N CYS A 61 -5.79 -17.76 -0.33
CA CYS A 61 -6.43 -16.48 -0.64
C CYS A 61 -5.69 -15.77 -1.78
N ILE A 62 -4.37 -15.61 -1.69
CA ILE A 62 -3.54 -14.97 -2.74
C ILE A 62 -3.65 -15.72 -4.07
N SER A 63 -3.58 -17.06 -4.05
CA SER A 63 -3.68 -17.87 -5.27
C SER A 63 -5.05 -17.73 -5.94
N ASN A 64 -6.12 -17.70 -5.15
CA ASN A 64 -7.49 -17.49 -5.63
C ASN A 64 -7.65 -16.10 -6.24
N GLU A 65 -7.17 -15.04 -5.57
CA GLU A 65 -7.20 -13.67 -6.08
C GLU A 65 -6.48 -13.54 -7.44
N ASN A 66 -5.31 -14.16 -7.59
CA ASN A 66 -4.58 -14.19 -8.86
C ASN A 66 -5.37 -14.94 -9.95
N SER A 67 -6.05 -16.02 -9.58
CA SER A 67 -6.91 -16.77 -10.52
C SER A 67 -8.10 -15.91 -10.96
N TYR A 68 -8.78 -15.22 -10.05
CA TYR A 68 -9.93 -14.37 -10.37
C TYR A 68 -9.54 -13.17 -11.22
N ALA A 69 -8.43 -12.51 -10.88
CA ALA A 69 -7.88 -11.39 -11.63
C ALA A 69 -7.56 -11.77 -13.08
N SER A 70 -7.05 -12.99 -13.31
CA SER A 70 -6.69 -13.47 -14.65
C SER A 70 -7.86 -13.99 -15.48
N CYS A 71 -8.86 -14.64 -14.86
CA CYS A 71 -9.96 -15.25 -15.61
C CYS A 71 -11.21 -14.39 -15.74
N CYS A 72 -11.51 -13.56 -14.73
CA CYS A 72 -12.91 -13.29 -14.41
C CYS A 72 -13.20 -11.85 -13.96
N ASP A 73 -12.18 -11.02 -13.71
CA ASP A 73 -12.36 -9.62 -13.28
C ASP A 73 -12.53 -8.63 -14.45
N SER A 74 -12.43 -9.11 -15.68
CA SER A 74 -12.39 -8.27 -16.89
C SER A 74 -13.62 -7.38 -17.05
N GLN A 75 -14.81 -7.82 -16.65
CA GLN A 75 -16.02 -7.01 -16.72
C GLN A 75 -15.96 -5.78 -15.80
N CYS A 76 -15.40 -5.95 -14.59
CA CYS A 76 -15.20 -4.86 -13.67
C CYS A 76 -14.09 -3.92 -14.14
N THR A 77 -12.93 -4.47 -14.52
CA THR A 77 -11.76 -3.67 -14.89
C THR A 77 -11.94 -2.92 -16.20
N GLN A 78 -12.64 -3.49 -17.19
CA GLN A 78 -13.03 -2.78 -18.41
C GLN A 78 -14.02 -1.63 -18.14
N SER A 79 -14.81 -1.72 -17.06
CA SER A 79 -15.69 -0.64 -16.61
C SER A 79 -14.94 0.43 -15.80
N GLY A 80 -13.61 0.32 -15.67
CA GLY A 80 -12.78 1.19 -14.83
C GLY A 80 -12.94 0.95 -13.33
N GLY A 81 -13.55 -0.17 -12.93
CA GLY A 81 -13.71 -0.56 -11.53
C GLY A 81 -12.62 -1.51 -11.04
N LYS A 82 -12.61 -1.78 -9.73
CA LYS A 82 -11.73 -2.77 -9.10
C LYS A 82 -12.54 -3.83 -8.37
N CYS A 83 -12.16 -5.09 -8.58
CA CYS A 83 -12.67 -6.19 -7.78
C CYS A 83 -11.98 -6.21 -6.42
N GLN A 84 -12.78 -6.08 -5.37
CA GLN A 84 -12.33 -6.11 -3.98
C GLN A 84 -13.43 -6.63 -3.07
N ASP A 85 -13.08 -7.10 -1.88
CA ASP A 85 -14.07 -7.46 -0.88
C ASP A 85 -14.95 -6.25 -0.54
N ASN A 86 -16.26 -6.46 -0.40
CA ASN A 86 -17.28 -5.42 -0.21
C ASN A 86 -17.27 -4.80 1.20
N SER A 87 -16.48 -5.35 2.12
CA SER A 87 -16.18 -4.73 3.41
C SER A 87 -15.15 -3.58 3.30
N ASN A 88 -14.41 -3.50 2.19
CA ASN A 88 -13.48 -2.41 1.94
C ASN A 88 -14.20 -1.09 1.69
N TYR A 89 -13.48 0.01 1.91
CA TYR A 89 -13.97 1.30 1.46
C TYR A 89 -14.05 1.34 -0.07
N CYS A 90 -15.18 1.81 -0.57
CA CYS A 90 -15.40 2.11 -1.97
C CYS A 90 -15.85 3.56 -2.07
N SER A 91 -15.07 4.39 -2.78
CA SER A 91 -15.44 5.79 -3.00
C SER A 91 -16.59 5.96 -4.00
N GLY A 92 -16.92 4.91 -4.75
CA GLY A 92 -18.11 4.82 -5.60
C GLY A 92 -19.14 3.83 -5.07
N SER A 93 -19.67 2.99 -5.96
CA SER A 93 -20.68 1.99 -5.61
C SER A 93 -20.18 0.58 -5.89
N TYR A 94 -20.65 -0.39 -5.11
CA TYR A 94 -20.42 -1.80 -5.41
C TYR A 94 -21.42 -2.32 -6.43
N SER A 95 -20.94 -3.13 -7.37
CA SER A 95 -21.73 -3.90 -8.33
C SER A 95 -21.39 -5.37 -8.21
N SER A 96 -22.39 -6.19 -7.90
CA SER A 96 -22.26 -7.66 -7.86
C SER A 96 -22.14 -8.27 -9.25
N GLY A 97 -21.54 -9.47 -9.34
CA GLY A 97 -21.54 -10.29 -10.56
C GLY A 97 -20.56 -9.87 -11.66
N LYS A 98 -19.70 -8.88 -11.39
CA LYS A 98 -18.67 -8.40 -12.33
C LYS A 98 -17.24 -8.84 -11.98
N CYS A 99 -17.09 -9.57 -10.88
CA CYS A 99 -15.83 -10.05 -10.34
C CYS A 99 -15.87 -11.56 -10.19
N GLY A 100 -14.73 -12.22 -10.41
CA GLY A 100 -14.59 -13.62 -10.05
C GLY A 100 -14.52 -13.79 -8.53
N GLY A 101 -14.73 -15.02 -8.06
CA GLY A 101 -14.60 -15.39 -6.65
C GLY A 101 -15.90 -15.33 -5.85
N PRO A 102 -15.81 -15.17 -4.51
CA PRO A 102 -16.97 -15.21 -3.63
C PRO A 102 -17.89 -13.99 -3.81
N SER A 103 -19.13 -14.08 -3.31
CA SER A 103 -20.13 -13.00 -3.41
C SER A 103 -19.76 -11.72 -2.64
N SER A 104 -18.83 -11.81 -1.68
CA SER A 104 -18.26 -10.65 -1.01
C SER A 104 -17.33 -9.86 -1.93
N ARG A 105 -16.76 -10.49 -2.96
CA ARG A 105 -15.88 -9.84 -3.93
C ARG A 105 -16.71 -9.17 -5.01
N GLN A 106 -16.78 -7.84 -4.93
CA GLN A 106 -17.66 -7.03 -5.76
C GLN A 106 -16.88 -5.93 -6.47
N CYS A 107 -17.44 -5.44 -7.57
CA CYS A 107 -16.82 -4.40 -8.36
C CYS A 107 -17.07 -3.03 -7.73
N CYS A 108 -16.05 -2.40 -7.17
CA CYS A 108 -16.10 -1.01 -6.72
C CYS A 108 -15.93 -0.06 -7.91
N SER A 109 -16.88 0.86 -8.08
CA SER A 109 -17.02 1.72 -9.27
C SER A 109 -16.67 3.22 -9.07
N GLY A 110 -15.92 3.60 -8.04
CA GLY A 110 -15.45 5.00 -7.88
C GLY A 110 -13.99 5.07 -7.44
N ALA A 111 -13.26 6.18 -7.65
CA ALA A 111 -13.65 7.49 -8.17
C ALA A 111 -13.01 7.72 -9.56
N SER A 112 -13.79 8.28 -10.47
CA SER A 112 -13.40 8.95 -11.73
C SER A 112 -12.30 8.28 -12.54
N SER A 113 -12.67 7.67 -13.67
CA SER A 113 -12.11 7.93 -15.02
C SER A 113 -10.61 8.24 -15.21
N GLY A 114 -9.73 7.93 -14.27
CA GLY A 114 -8.32 7.75 -14.52
C GLY A 114 -8.23 6.35 -15.06
N GLY A 115 -7.79 6.18 -16.30
CA GLY A 115 -7.33 4.87 -16.75
C GLY A 115 -6.16 4.40 -15.87
N ALA A 116 -5.26 3.59 -16.43
CA ALA A 116 -4.03 3.18 -15.72
C ALA A 116 -3.17 4.36 -15.17
N PHE A 117 -3.52 5.62 -15.43
CA PHE A 117 -2.73 6.83 -15.20
C PHE A 117 -3.32 7.85 -14.19
N GLY A 118 -4.43 7.55 -13.50
CA GLY A 118 -5.02 8.44 -12.48
C GLY A 118 -5.77 9.68 -13.03
N CYS A 119 -6.24 10.55 -12.13
CA CYS A 119 -7.10 11.71 -12.42
C CYS A 119 -6.34 12.97 -12.85
N TYR A 120 -5.05 13.08 -12.53
CA TYR A 120 -4.28 14.32 -12.69
C TYR A 120 -3.45 14.38 -13.98
N GLY A 121 -3.71 13.45 -14.91
CA GLY A 121 -3.07 13.40 -16.22
C GLY A 121 -2.24 12.14 -16.42
N ASN A 122 -1.97 11.84 -17.70
CA ASN A 122 -1.19 10.67 -18.08
C ASN A 122 0.31 11.00 -18.09
N ILE A 123 1.09 10.34 -17.24
CA ILE A 123 2.55 10.52 -17.15
C ILE A 123 3.25 10.28 -18.50
N TYR A 124 2.73 9.39 -19.35
CA TYR A 124 3.29 9.11 -20.67
C TYR A 124 3.12 10.27 -21.66
N ASN A 125 2.25 11.24 -21.36
CA ASN A 125 2.05 12.44 -22.17
C ASN A 125 2.80 13.66 -21.61
N THR A 126 3.72 13.45 -20.67
CA THR A 126 4.54 14.52 -20.08
C THR A 126 5.93 14.51 -20.68
N ASP A 127 6.33 15.62 -21.30
CA ASP A 127 7.70 15.80 -21.79
C ASP A 127 8.69 15.87 -20.63
N THR A 128 9.82 15.18 -20.77
CA THR A 128 10.90 15.22 -19.77
C THR A 128 12.26 15.12 -20.44
N THR A 129 13.22 15.88 -19.93
CA THR A 129 14.63 15.75 -20.31
C THR A 129 15.36 14.71 -19.45
N GLY A 130 14.71 14.19 -18.40
CA GLY A 130 15.29 13.20 -17.48
C GLY A 130 16.32 13.79 -16.50
N ALA A 131 17.23 12.94 -16.03
CA ALA A 131 18.16 13.28 -14.97
C ALA A 131 19.27 14.21 -15.48
N SER A 132 19.58 15.26 -14.71
CA SER A 132 20.80 16.03 -14.95
C SER A 132 22.05 15.17 -14.74
N CYS A 133 23.19 15.61 -15.27
CA CYS A 133 24.47 14.92 -15.01
C CYS A 133 24.85 14.93 -13.52
N THR A 134 24.47 15.96 -12.79
CA THR A 134 24.65 16.02 -11.32
C THR A 134 23.86 14.90 -10.65
N THR A 135 22.60 14.70 -11.05
CA THR A 135 21.75 13.62 -10.51
C THR A 135 22.28 12.25 -10.92
N SER A 136 22.62 12.03 -12.19
CA SER A 136 23.08 10.70 -12.63
C SER A 136 24.43 10.27 -12.06
N SER A 137 25.25 11.24 -11.63
CA SER A 137 26.53 10.98 -10.96
C SER A 137 26.34 10.21 -9.64
N GLN A 138 25.17 10.25 -9.01
CA GLN A 138 24.91 9.51 -7.77
C GLN A 138 25.08 7.98 -7.92
N ASP A 139 24.84 7.46 -9.13
CA ASP A 139 25.03 6.04 -9.49
C ASP A 139 26.24 5.85 -10.43
N ASN A 140 27.07 6.89 -10.61
CA ASN A 140 28.26 6.87 -11.49
C ASN A 140 27.96 6.43 -12.94
N LEU A 141 26.80 6.82 -13.50
CA LEU A 141 26.32 6.27 -14.77
C LEU A 141 27.14 6.72 -16.00
N GLY A 142 27.89 7.82 -15.93
CA GLY A 142 28.68 8.34 -17.06
C GLY A 142 27.86 8.96 -18.20
N TYR A 143 26.53 8.98 -18.09
CA TYR A 143 25.59 9.62 -19.01
C TYR A 143 24.43 10.27 -18.24
N CYS A 144 23.63 11.08 -18.94
CA CYS A 144 22.57 11.90 -18.36
C CYS A 144 21.27 11.75 -19.18
N GLY A 145 20.23 12.46 -18.78
CA GLY A 145 18.94 12.52 -19.46
C GLY A 145 18.02 11.34 -19.14
N ILE A 146 17.08 11.05 -20.05
CA ILE A 146 16.01 10.04 -19.85
C ILE A 146 16.60 8.66 -19.54
N SER A 147 17.64 8.24 -20.25
CA SER A 147 18.29 6.93 -20.03
C SER A 147 18.84 6.83 -18.60
N ALA A 148 19.43 7.91 -18.08
CA ALA A 148 19.95 7.92 -16.72
C ALA A 148 18.82 7.81 -15.69
N SER A 149 17.71 8.56 -15.86
CA SER A 149 16.53 8.42 -14.99
C SER A 149 16.00 6.99 -14.94
N ARG A 150 15.89 6.32 -16.10
CA ARG A 150 15.43 4.93 -16.18
C ARG A 150 16.36 3.97 -15.45
N GLN A 151 17.67 4.15 -15.59
CA GLN A 151 18.66 3.34 -14.89
C GLN A 151 18.61 3.57 -13.37
N LEU A 152 18.52 4.83 -12.91
CA LEU A 152 18.37 5.17 -11.48
C LEU A 152 17.12 4.48 -10.88
N ALA A 153 15.98 4.55 -11.58
CA ALA A 153 14.75 3.88 -11.15
C ALA A 153 14.88 2.35 -11.17
N ALA A 154 15.55 1.78 -12.17
CA ALA A 154 15.81 0.34 -12.25
C ALA A 154 16.69 -0.15 -11.08
N THR A 155 17.69 0.62 -10.68
CA THR A 155 18.52 0.35 -9.49
C THR A 155 17.68 0.27 -8.21
N ASP A 156 16.58 1.00 -8.14
CA ASP A 156 15.68 1.04 -6.98
C ASP A 156 14.58 -0.03 -7.01
N LEU A 157 14.36 -0.69 -8.15
CA LEU A 157 13.20 -1.56 -8.38
C LEU A 157 13.04 -2.68 -7.34
N ASN A 158 14.13 -3.35 -6.97
CA ASN A 158 14.08 -4.45 -5.99
C ASN A 158 13.70 -3.98 -4.58
N ARG A 159 14.03 -2.74 -4.22
CA ARG A 159 13.58 -2.15 -2.95
C ARG A 159 12.18 -1.59 -3.10
N MET A 160 11.85 -1.01 -4.24
CA MET A 160 10.52 -0.46 -4.50
C MET A 160 9.42 -1.52 -4.43
N SER A 161 9.72 -2.75 -4.87
CA SER A 161 8.75 -3.84 -4.91
C SER A 161 8.16 -4.18 -3.54
N GLN A 162 8.90 -3.94 -2.45
CA GLN A 162 8.42 -4.17 -1.08
C GLN A 162 7.28 -3.21 -0.67
N TYR A 163 7.12 -2.08 -1.37
CA TYR A 163 6.10 -1.06 -1.11
C TYR A 163 5.05 -0.98 -2.22
N LYS A 164 5.06 -1.94 -3.16
CA LYS A 164 4.26 -1.87 -4.39
C LYS A 164 2.77 -1.79 -4.09
N ASP A 165 2.31 -2.55 -3.11
CA ASP A 165 0.90 -2.64 -2.78
C ASP A 165 0.43 -1.36 -2.08
N GLU A 166 1.22 -0.82 -1.16
CA GLU A 166 0.95 0.44 -0.47
C GLU A 166 0.96 1.63 -1.44
N ILE A 167 1.93 1.69 -2.35
CA ILE A 167 1.99 2.72 -3.41
C ILE A 167 0.77 2.61 -4.32
N GLY A 168 0.40 1.39 -4.73
CA GLY A 168 -0.78 1.15 -5.54
C GLY A 168 -2.07 1.59 -4.85
N GLN A 169 -2.18 1.35 -3.54
CA GLN A 169 -3.33 1.75 -2.74
C GLN A 169 -3.42 3.27 -2.57
N ALA A 170 -2.30 3.92 -2.24
CA ALA A 170 -2.25 5.38 -2.11
C ALA A 170 -2.58 6.07 -3.45
N GLY A 171 -2.01 5.57 -4.55
CA GLY A 171 -2.32 6.04 -5.90
C GLY A 171 -3.81 5.92 -6.20
N TYR A 172 -4.41 4.76 -5.93
CA TYR A 172 -5.84 4.56 -6.13
C TYR A 172 -6.71 5.53 -5.32
N GLN A 173 -6.47 5.65 -4.01
CA GLN A 173 -7.30 6.49 -3.13
C GLN A 173 -7.24 7.97 -3.46
N LEU A 174 -6.06 8.44 -3.83
CA LEU A 174 -5.84 9.83 -4.16
C LEU A 174 -6.14 10.11 -5.64
N CYS A 175 -6.50 9.08 -6.42
CA CYS A 175 -6.61 9.13 -7.87
C CYS A 175 -5.32 9.64 -8.56
N MET A 176 -4.17 9.17 -8.10
CA MET A 176 -2.86 9.43 -8.66
C MET A 176 -2.29 8.17 -9.32
N ASP A 177 -1.50 8.35 -10.37
CA ASP A 177 -0.72 7.25 -10.95
C ASP A 177 0.29 6.72 -9.90
N ALA A 178 0.22 5.43 -9.61
CA ALA A 178 1.16 4.76 -8.71
C ALA A 178 2.62 4.91 -9.18
N ALA A 179 2.86 5.02 -10.49
CA ALA A 179 4.18 5.26 -11.05
C ALA A 179 4.75 6.64 -10.69
N ILE A 180 3.89 7.66 -10.51
CA ILE A 180 4.31 8.98 -10.03
C ILE A 180 4.80 8.87 -8.58
N ILE A 181 4.02 8.21 -7.72
CA ILE A 181 4.38 8.02 -6.30
C ILE A 181 5.69 7.22 -6.20
N ALA A 182 5.82 6.11 -6.94
CA ALA A 182 7.06 5.33 -7.00
C ALA A 182 8.25 6.16 -7.51
N GLY A 183 8.03 7.00 -8.53
CA GLY A 183 9.05 7.92 -9.04
C GLY A 183 9.55 8.91 -7.99
N ILE A 184 8.64 9.49 -7.20
CA ILE A 184 8.99 10.37 -6.07
C ILE A 184 9.79 9.59 -5.03
N ILE A 185 9.34 8.41 -4.61
CA ILE A 185 10.05 7.58 -3.62
C ILE A 185 11.47 7.20 -4.08
N SER A 186 11.65 6.87 -5.37
CA SER A 186 12.97 6.60 -5.94
C SER A 186 13.86 7.84 -5.84
N ARG A 187 13.34 9.02 -6.17
CA ARG A 187 14.11 10.26 -6.10
C ARG A 187 14.50 10.66 -4.68
N GLU A 188 13.54 10.62 -3.76
CA GLU A 188 13.70 11.16 -2.41
C GLU A 188 14.52 10.25 -1.51
N SER A 189 14.31 8.94 -1.57
CA SER A 189 14.89 8.01 -0.59
C SER A 189 15.60 6.80 -1.20
N ARG A 190 15.67 6.68 -2.53
CA ARG A 190 16.14 5.45 -3.21
C ARG A 190 15.37 4.21 -2.72
N ALA A 191 14.06 4.35 -2.55
CA ALA A 191 13.18 3.36 -1.92
C ALA A 191 13.67 2.95 -0.51
N GLY A 192 14.05 3.94 0.30
CA GLY A 192 14.52 3.76 1.67
C GLY A 192 16.03 3.56 1.84
N ALA A 193 16.80 3.29 0.78
CA ALA A 193 18.25 3.05 0.92
C ALA A 193 19.07 4.29 1.30
N ALA A 194 18.54 5.50 1.09
CA ALA A 194 19.18 6.75 1.49
C ALA A 194 18.77 7.21 2.91
N LEU A 195 17.91 6.45 3.60
CA LEU A 195 17.45 6.78 4.95
C LEU A 195 18.38 6.18 6.00
N ASN A 196 18.52 6.88 7.13
CA ASN A 196 19.15 6.31 8.31
C ASN A 196 18.23 5.28 9.01
N SER A 197 18.74 4.62 10.05
CA SER A 197 17.99 3.58 10.79
C SER A 197 16.70 4.07 11.44
N ASN A 198 16.52 5.39 11.59
CA ASN A 198 15.35 6.01 12.18
C ASN A 198 14.37 6.54 11.11
N GLY A 199 14.62 6.26 9.82
CA GLY A 199 13.74 6.66 8.71
C GLY A 199 13.93 8.10 8.24
N TYR A 200 14.96 8.81 8.70
CA TYR A 200 15.23 10.19 8.30
C TYR A 200 16.26 10.26 7.16
N GLY A 201 16.15 11.32 6.35
CA GLY A 201 17.16 11.69 5.36
C GLY A 201 18.49 12.10 5.99
N SER A 202 19.49 12.32 5.14
CA SER A 202 20.85 12.66 5.56
C SER A 202 20.98 14.04 6.23
N ASP A 203 20.04 14.95 5.97
CA ASP A 203 19.94 16.26 6.61
C ASP A 203 19.11 16.25 7.90
N GLY A 204 18.45 15.13 8.22
CA GLY A 204 17.61 14.96 9.39
C GLY A 204 16.27 15.71 9.34
N HIS A 205 15.90 16.31 8.20
CA HIS A 205 14.67 17.09 8.06
C HIS A 205 13.52 16.29 7.45
N GLY A 206 13.79 15.51 6.40
CA GLY A 206 12.79 14.68 5.74
C GLY A 206 12.58 13.34 6.45
N TYR A 207 11.33 12.90 6.58
CA TYR A 207 10.98 11.59 7.15
C TYR A 207 10.27 10.67 6.15
N GLY A 208 10.63 9.38 6.18
CA GLY A 208 9.97 8.32 5.42
C GLY A 208 10.32 8.31 3.93
N LEU A 209 9.65 7.42 3.18
CA LEU A 209 9.96 7.10 1.78
C LEU A 209 9.85 8.30 0.82
N MET A 210 8.95 9.24 1.13
CA MET A 210 8.69 10.44 0.32
C MET A 210 9.29 11.73 0.92
N GLN A 211 10.07 11.62 2.01
CA GLN A 211 10.76 12.75 2.67
C GLN A 211 9.83 13.95 2.97
N VAL A 212 8.78 13.71 3.77
CA VAL A 212 7.83 14.74 4.25
C VAL A 212 8.50 15.72 5.20
#